data_AF-A0A7K9TGL0-F1
#
_entry.id   AF-A0A7K9TGL0-F1
#
_cell.length_a   1.000
_cell.length_b   1.000
_cell.length_c   1.000
_cell.angle_alpha   90.00
_cell.angle_beta   90.00
_cell.angle_gamma   90.00
#
_symmetry.space_group_name_H-M   'P 1'
#
loop_
_entity.id
_entity.type
_entity.pdbx_description
1 polymer ?
#
loop_
_entity_poly.entity_id
_entity_poly.type
_entity_poly.pdbx_seq_one_letter_code
_entity_poly.pdbx_strand_id
1 'polypeptide(L)'
;AVGKSTFLKLLGATFPEWHLVTEPLAQWRKVPATFPLQAPMGSTNLLQMMYQEPARWSYTFQTFSFLSRLKAMLEPPPGQLPGTSHPVWVFERSVYSDRY
;
A
#
# COMPACT_ATOMS: atom_id res chain seq x y z
N ALA A 1 -10.67 6.65 -11.66
CA ALA A 1 -10.58 5.57 -10.66
C ALA A 1 -11.58 4.48 -11.03
N VAL A 2 -11.18 3.19 -11.03
CA VAL A 2 -12.01 2.06 -11.50
C VAL A 2 -12.71 1.28 -10.37
N GLY A 3 -12.66 1.79 -9.13
CA GLY A 3 -13.44 1.22 -8.00
C GLY A 3 -12.81 0.03 -7.26
N LYS A 4 -11.53 -0.30 -7.47
CA LYS A 4 -10.85 -1.44 -6.79
C LYS A 4 -11.00 -1.43 -5.27
N SER A 5 -10.73 -0.29 -4.62
CA SER A 5 -10.83 -0.17 -3.17
C SER A 5 -12.28 -0.31 -2.68
N THR A 6 -13.27 0.10 -3.48
CA THR A 6 -14.69 -0.10 -3.19
C THR A 6 -15.05 -1.59 -3.26
N PHE A 7 -14.58 -2.29 -4.27
CA PHE A 7 -14.78 -3.73 -4.41
C PHE A 7 -14.11 -4.53 -3.28
N LEU A 8 -12.91 -4.14 -2.86
CA LEU A 8 -12.24 -4.76 -1.71
C LEU A 8 -13.03 -4.59 -0.41
N LYS A 9 -13.62 -3.42 -0.18
CA LYS A 9 -14.50 -3.22 0.98
C LYS A 9 -15.70 -4.17 0.97
N LEU A 10 -16.28 -4.42 -0.20
CA LEU A 10 -17.38 -5.38 -0.37
C LEU A 10 -16.92 -6.82 -0.06
N LEU A 11 -15.75 -7.21 -0.58
CA LEU A 11 -15.17 -8.53 -0.30
C LEU A 11 -14.92 -8.72 1.21
N GLY A 12 -14.41 -7.70 1.90
CA GLY A 12 -14.15 -7.79 3.34
C GLY A 12 -15.42 -7.87 4.18
N ALA A 13 -16.52 -7.29 3.70
CA ALA A 13 -17.82 -7.44 4.33
C ALA A 13 -18.46 -8.81 4.06
N THR A 14 -18.16 -9.43 2.91
CA THR A 14 -18.73 -10.72 2.49
C THR A 14 -17.94 -11.90 3.05
N PHE A 15 -16.62 -11.74 3.17
CA PHE A 15 -15.67 -12.77 3.63
C PHE A 15 -14.75 -12.20 4.72
N PRO A 16 -15.21 -12.14 5.99
CA PRO A 16 -14.43 -11.60 7.10
C PRO A 16 -13.13 -12.37 7.40
N GLU A 17 -13.06 -13.63 6.98
CA GLU A 17 -11.91 -14.51 7.14
C GLU A 17 -10.81 -14.26 6.08
N TRP A 18 -11.09 -13.48 5.04
CA TRP A 18 -10.12 -13.16 4.00
C TRP A 18 -9.19 -12.05 4.45
N HIS A 19 -7.90 -12.20 4.13
CA HIS A 19 -6.92 -11.17 4.38
C HIS A 19 -6.83 -10.21 3.20
N LEU A 20 -7.32 -8.99 3.38
CA LEU A 20 -7.34 -7.96 2.36
C LEU A 20 -6.28 -6.90 2.64
N VAL A 21 -5.40 -6.67 1.66
CA VAL A 21 -4.33 -5.68 1.76
C VAL A 21 -4.56 -4.58 0.73
N THR A 22 -4.88 -3.38 1.20
CA THR A 22 -5.13 -2.20 0.35
C THR A 22 -3.85 -1.50 -0.06
N GLU A 23 -3.89 -0.68 -1.12
CA GLU A 23 -2.73 0.12 -1.50
C GLU A 23 -2.32 1.09 -0.37
N PRO A 24 -1.03 1.22 -0.04
CA PRO A 24 -0.54 2.09 1.03
C PRO A 24 -0.54 3.58 0.61
N LEU A 25 -1.65 4.08 0.05
CA LEU A 25 -1.81 5.45 -0.43
C LEU A 25 -1.53 6.50 0.66
N ALA A 26 -1.87 6.18 1.91
CA ALA A 26 -1.60 7.06 3.05
C ALA A 26 -0.09 7.25 3.27
N GLN A 27 0.71 6.20 3.09
CA GLN A 27 2.17 6.25 3.22
C GLN A 27 2.80 7.09 2.11
N TRP A 28 2.24 7.03 0.88
CA TRP A 28 2.73 7.82 -0.25
C TRP A 28 2.41 9.30 -0.17
N ARG A 29 1.32 9.65 0.53
CA ARG A 29 0.90 11.04 0.76
C ARG A 29 1.57 11.68 1.97
N LYS A 30 2.05 10.87 2.91
CA LYS A 30 2.65 11.33 4.17
C LYS A 30 3.97 10.60 4.42
N VAL A 31 4.96 10.88 3.58
CA VAL A 31 6.33 10.40 3.80
C VAL A 31 6.98 11.29 4.87
N PRO A 32 7.50 10.74 5.98
CA PRO A 32 8.22 11.52 6.99
C PRO A 32 9.45 12.17 6.35
N ALA A 33 9.63 13.48 6.53
CA ALA A 33 10.70 14.23 5.86
C ALA A 33 12.10 14.00 6.45
N THR A 34 12.22 13.44 7.66
CA THR A 34 13.52 13.24 8.35
C THR A 34 13.55 11.95 9.19
N PHE A 35 14.72 11.30 9.22
CA PHE A 35 15.11 10.35 10.27
C PHE A 35 15.86 11.14 11.37
N PRO A 36 15.58 10.98 12.67
CA PRO A 36 14.67 10.02 13.30
C PRO A 36 13.18 10.40 13.20
N LEU A 37 12.32 9.37 13.23
CA LEU A 37 10.85 9.38 13.08
C LEU A 37 10.07 10.17 14.17
N GLN A 38 10.68 11.15 14.83
CA GLN A 38 10.13 11.84 16.01
C GLN A 38 9.99 13.36 15.87
N ALA A 39 10.34 13.96 14.72
CA ALA A 39 10.14 15.39 14.52
C ALA A 39 8.85 15.69 13.73
N PRO A 40 7.97 16.59 14.19
CA PRO A 40 6.79 17.06 13.46
C PRO A 40 7.18 18.06 12.35
N MET A 41 8.25 17.78 11.62
CA MET A 41 8.74 18.62 10.53
C MET A 41 8.25 18.04 9.21
N GLY A 42 7.00 18.36 8.86
CA GLY A 42 6.45 18.20 7.51
C GLY A 42 6.26 16.75 7.04
N SER A 43 5.04 16.42 6.62
CA SER A 43 4.80 15.22 5.81
C SER A 43 4.89 15.59 4.33
N THR A 44 5.75 14.91 3.58
CA THR A 44 5.91 15.15 2.14
C THR A 44 4.97 14.24 1.35
N ASN A 45 4.25 14.82 0.39
CA ASN A 45 3.33 14.08 -0.48
C ASN A 45 4.05 13.65 -1.77
N LEU A 46 4.73 12.51 -1.72
CA LEU A 46 5.52 12.00 -2.85
C LEU A 46 4.64 11.69 -4.07
N LEU A 47 3.40 11.25 -3.84
CA LEU A 47 2.43 11.06 -4.92
C LEU A 47 2.17 12.37 -5.68
N GLN A 48 1.99 13.47 -4.96
CA GLN A 48 1.80 14.78 -5.58
C GLN A 48 3.05 15.27 -6.30
N MET A 49 4.24 15.06 -5.73
CA MET A 49 5.51 15.43 -6.37
C MET A 49 5.73 14.67 -7.69
N MET A 50 5.34 13.39 -7.75
CA MET A 50 5.37 12.61 -8.99
C MET A 50 4.47 13.20 -10.07
N TYR A 51 3.25 13.65 -9.72
CA TYR A 51 2.36 14.30 -10.68
C TYR A 51 2.82 15.70 -11.10
N GLN A 52 3.48 16.43 -10.20
CA GLN A 52 3.97 17.79 -10.49
C GLN A 52 5.24 17.80 -11.36
N GLU A 53 6.22 16.95 -11.04
CA GLU A 53 7.50 16.90 -11.75
C GLU A 53 7.95 15.44 -11.97
N PRO A 54 7.33 14.74 -12.94
CA PRO A 54 7.56 13.31 -13.15
C PRO A 54 9.02 13.00 -13.52
N ALA A 55 9.68 13.85 -14.32
CA ALA A 55 11.08 13.66 -14.69
C ALA A 55 12.03 13.57 -13.47
N ARG A 56 11.66 14.24 -12.37
CA ARG A 56 12.43 14.23 -11.12
C ARG A 56 12.00 13.12 -10.17
N TRP A 57 10.70 12.87 -10.05
CA TRP A 57 10.14 12.06 -8.97
C TRP A 57 9.58 10.70 -9.38
N SER A 58 9.45 10.39 -10.66
CA SER A 58 8.93 9.10 -11.12
C SER A 58 9.75 7.91 -10.60
N TYR A 59 11.08 7.97 -10.71
CA TYR A 59 11.95 6.88 -10.22
C TYR A 59 11.80 6.67 -8.69
N THR A 60 11.84 7.77 -7.94
CA THR A 60 11.71 7.75 -6.47
C THR A 60 10.34 7.21 -6.05
N PHE A 61 9.27 7.68 -6.68
CA PHE A 61 7.91 7.22 -6.40
C PHE A 61 7.70 5.76 -6.78
N GLN A 62 8.18 5.33 -7.95
CA GLN A 62 8.05 3.93 -8.38
C GLN A 62 8.81 2.99 -7.44
N THR A 63 10.04 3.34 -7.06
CA THR A 63 10.82 2.55 -6.09
C THR A 63 10.13 2.49 -4.73
N PHE A 64 9.62 3.62 -4.23
CA PHE A 64 8.94 3.68 -2.94
C PHE A 64 7.61 2.91 -2.94
N SER A 65 6.80 3.06 -3.99
CA SER A 65 5.53 2.35 -4.15
C SER A 65 5.73 0.83 -4.20
N PHE A 66 6.68 0.36 -5.01
CA PHE A 66 7.05 -1.05 -5.08
C PHE A 66 7.48 -1.61 -3.71
N LEU A 67 8.41 -0.94 -3.03
CA LEU A 67 8.92 -1.39 -1.72
C LEU A 67 7.83 -1.39 -0.65
N SER A 68 6.98 -0.36 -0.61
CA SER A 68 5.87 -0.28 0.34
C SER A 68 4.85 -1.41 0.13
N ARG A 69 4.58 -1.77 -1.13
CA ARG A 69 3.67 -2.87 -1.48
C ARG A 69 4.28 -4.22 -1.14
N LEU A 70 5.56 -4.42 -1.48
CA LEU A 70 6.29 -5.64 -1.13
C LEU A 70 6.34 -5.84 0.39
N LYS A 71 6.59 -4.78 1.16
CA LYS A 71 6.56 -4.84 2.62
C LYS A 71 5.18 -5.27 3.13
N ALA A 72 4.10 -4.67 2.63
CA ALA A 72 2.74 -5.04 3.02
C ALA A 72 2.37 -6.48 2.63
N MET A 73 2.95 -7.02 1.54
CA MET A 73 2.78 -8.42 1.14
C MET A 73 3.54 -9.41 2.03
N LEU A 74 4.65 -8.98 2.64
CA LEU A 74 5.48 -9.81 3.52
C LEU A 74 5.06 -9.72 4.99
N GLU A 75 4.29 -8.70 5.38
CA GLU A 75 3.78 -8.57 6.74
C GLU A 75 2.78 -9.70 7.03
N PRO A 76 2.91 -10.40 8.17
CA PRO A 76 2.00 -11.47 8.54
C PRO A 76 0.60 -10.92 8.82
N PRO A 77 -0.48 -11.66 8.50
CA PRO A 77 -1.84 -11.22 8.77
C PRO A 77 -2.04 -11.03 10.28
N PRO A 78 -2.61 -9.89 10.73
CA PRO A 78 -3.00 -9.74 12.11
C PRO A 78 -4.13 -10.73 12.43
N GLY A 79 -3.86 -11.65 13.36
CA GLY A 79 -4.89 -12.53 13.91
C GLY A 79 -5.21 -13.78 13.07
N GLN A 80 -4.26 -14.32 12.29
CA GLN A 80 -4.44 -15.64 11.68
C GLN A 80 -4.63 -16.69 12.78
N LEU A 81 -5.88 -17.03 13.07
CA LEU A 81 -6.24 -18.08 14.01
C LEU A 81 -5.69 -19.41 13.46
N PRO A 82 -4.90 -20.17 14.26
CA PRO A 82 -4.46 -21.49 13.85
C PRO A 82 -5.69 -22.37 13.61
N GLY A 83 -5.93 -22.76 12.35
CA GLY A 83 -7.07 -23.60 11.97
C GLY A 83 -7.98 -23.09 10.85
N THR A 84 -7.71 -21.92 10.26
CA THR A 84 -8.43 -21.51 9.03
C THR A 84 -8.04 -22.39 7.86
N SER A 85 -8.98 -23.21 7.37
CA SER A 85 -8.70 -24.28 6.39
C SER A 85 -8.26 -23.76 5.02
N HIS A 86 -8.58 -22.51 4.67
CA HIS A 86 -8.22 -21.91 3.38
C HIS A 86 -8.00 -20.38 3.51
N PRO A 87 -6.80 -19.91 3.91
CA PRO A 87 -6.55 -18.48 4.02
C PRO A 87 -6.45 -17.85 2.63
N VAL A 88 -7.45 -17.05 2.24
CA VAL A 88 -7.44 -16.28 0.99
C VAL A 88 -6.82 -14.91 1.23
N TRP A 89 -5.84 -14.55 0.41
CA TRP A 89 -5.13 -13.28 0.49
C TRP A 89 -5.38 -12.49 -0.79
N VAL A 90 -5.94 -11.29 -0.65
CA VAL A 90 -6.24 -10.42 -1.79
C VAL A 90 -5.51 -9.11 -1.61
N PHE A 91 -4.69 -8.77 -2.61
CA PHE A 91 -3.92 -7.54 -2.64
C PHE A 91 -4.55 -6.56 -3.64
N GLU A 92 -4.67 -5.31 -3.24
CA GLU A 92 -5.06 -4.24 -4.15
C GLU A 92 -3.90 -3.95 -5.11
N ARG A 93 -3.92 -4.58 -6.29
CA ARG A 93 -2.82 -4.65 -7.26
C ARG A 93 -1.62 -5.50 -6.80
N SER A 94 -0.60 -5.59 -7.64
CA SER A 94 0.58 -6.43 -7.43
C SER A 94 1.88 -5.69 -7.79
N VAL A 95 3.01 -6.23 -7.35
CA VAL A 95 4.35 -5.76 -7.76
C VAL A 95 4.56 -5.78 -9.27
N TYR A 96 3.83 -6.64 -9.99
CA TYR A 96 3.87 -6.69 -11.46
C TYR A 96 3.26 -5.43 -12.07
N SER A 97 2.14 -4.95 -11.53
CA SER A 97 1.46 -3.74 -12.02
C SER A 97 2.18 -2.42 -11.69
N ASP A 98 3.19 -2.45 -10.82
CA ASP A 98 4.07 -1.29 -10.60
C ASP A 98 5.18 -1.22 -11.68
N ARG A 99 5.52 -2.36 -12.30
CA ARG A 99 6.60 -2.46 -13.30
C ARG A 99 6.10 -2.46 -14.76
N TYR A 100 4.97 -3.11 -15.03
CA TYR A 100 4.38 -3.32 -16.35
C TYR A 100 3.05 -2.58 -16.46
#